data_AF-A0A382W347-F1
#
_entry.id   AF-A0A382W347-F1
#
_cell.length_a   1.000
_cell.length_b   1.000
_cell.length_c   1.000
_cell.angle_alpha   90.00
_cell.angle_beta   90.00
_cell.angle_gamma   90.00
#
_symmetry.space_group_name_H-M   'P 1'
#
loop_
_entity.id
_entity.type
_entity.pdbx_description
1 polymer ?
#
loop_
_entity_poly.entity_id
_entity_poly.type
_entity_poly.pdbx_seq_one_letter_code
_entity_poly.pdbx_strand_id
1 'polypeptide(L)'
;VSRIVGTRTKEVVNDCLKLLEKKDWPELPVDLDPPVGDFAIICFPASKILNKEPGRIAVELARELGKLDTVDSASSEKGYCNI
;
A
#
# COMPACT_ATOMS: atom_id res chain seq x y z
N VAL A 1 -2.10 24.18 -8.29
CA VAL A 1 -3.18 23.58 -7.49
C VAL A 1 -2.87 22.09 -7.34
N SER A 2 -2.36 21.65 -6.19
CA SER A 2 -2.19 20.24 -5.84
C SER A 2 -2.38 20.13 -4.33
N ARG A 3 -3.64 20.14 -3.89
CA ARG A 3 -4.00 20.00 -2.45
C ARG A 3 -4.96 18.83 -2.21
N ILE A 4 -5.30 18.08 -3.25
CA ILE A 4 -6.31 17.00 -3.22
C ILE A 4 -5.66 15.63 -3.03
N VAL A 5 -4.42 15.44 -3.50
CA VAL A 5 -3.66 14.17 -3.37
C VAL A 5 -3.44 13.78 -1.90
N GLY A 6 -3.12 14.75 -1.04
CA GLY A 6 -2.75 14.48 0.35
C GLY A 6 -3.85 13.96 1.29
N THR A 7 -5.13 14.04 0.91
CA THR A 7 -6.24 13.60 1.77
C THR A 7 -6.66 12.17 1.44
N ARG A 8 -6.83 11.85 0.15
CA ARG A 8 -7.22 10.50 -0.29
C ARG A 8 -6.12 9.48 -0.05
N THR A 9 -4.87 9.84 -0.32
CA THR A 9 -3.72 8.98 0.00
C THR A 9 -3.67 8.63 1.47
N LYS A 10 -3.97 9.57 2.38
CA LYS A 10 -4.02 9.29 3.82
C LYS A 10 -5.13 8.33 4.20
N GLU A 11 -6.29 8.42 3.57
CA GLU A 11 -7.39 7.47 3.82
C GLU A 11 -6.99 6.07 3.41
N VAL A 12 -6.39 5.90 2.23
CA VAL A 12 -5.96 4.58 1.73
C VAL A 12 -4.82 4.01 2.58
N VAL A 13 -3.87 4.84 3.00
CA VAL A 13 -2.80 4.44 3.93
C VAL A 13 -3.37 4.03 5.29
N ASN A 14 -4.37 4.75 5.79
CA ASN A 14 -5.02 4.41 7.06
C ASN A 14 -5.86 3.14 6.95
N ASP A 15 -6.51 2.89 5.81
CA ASP A 15 -7.23 1.64 5.55
C ASP A 15 -6.26 0.45 5.44
N CYS A 16 -5.10 0.67 4.80
CA CYS A 16 -3.98 -0.27 4.83
C CYS A 16 -3.53 -0.56 6.25
N LEU A 17 -3.21 0.45 7.06
CA LEU A 17 -2.77 0.26 8.44
C LEU A 17 -3.78 -0.56 9.24
N LYS A 18 -5.08 -0.29 9.10
CA LYS A 18 -6.14 -1.09 9.73
C LYS A 18 -6.20 -2.53 9.22
N LEU A 19 -6.02 -2.76 7.92
CA LEU A 19 -5.95 -4.09 7.32
C LEU A 19 -4.71 -4.86 7.82
N LEU A 20 -3.58 -4.17 7.95
CA LEU A 20 -2.33 -4.70 8.48
C LEU A 20 -2.51 -5.10 9.94
N GLU A 21 -3.03 -4.21 10.78
CA GLU A 21 -3.34 -4.52 12.19
C GLU A 21 -4.28 -5.72 12.32
N LYS A 22 -5.34 -5.79 11.50
CA LYS A 22 -6.25 -6.96 11.47
C LYS A 22 -5.57 -8.26 11.05
N LYS A 23 -4.52 -8.18 10.22
CA LYS A 23 -3.75 -9.34 9.74
C LYS A 23 -2.50 -9.62 10.58
N ASP A 24 -2.26 -8.87 11.66
CA ASP A 24 -1.03 -8.93 12.47
C ASP A 24 0.24 -8.61 11.65
N TRP A 25 0.11 -7.71 10.68
CA TRP A 25 1.22 -7.25 9.84
C TRP A 25 1.87 -6.02 10.47
N PRO A 26 3.19 -5.85 10.28
CA PRO A 26 3.88 -4.67 10.78
C PRO A 26 3.52 -3.43 9.99
N GLU A 27 3.76 -2.26 10.60
CA GLU A 27 3.61 -0.98 9.92
C GLU A 27 4.53 -0.92 8.70
N LEU A 28 3.94 -0.57 7.55
CA LEU A 28 4.63 -0.48 6.28
C LEU A 28 4.95 0.99 5.95
N PRO A 29 6.20 1.30 5.54
CA PRO A 29 6.52 2.62 5.05
C PRO A 29 5.78 2.89 3.73
N VAL A 30 5.32 4.13 3.59
CA VAL A 30 4.63 4.61 2.40
C VAL A 30 5.45 5.71 1.78
N ASP A 31 5.75 5.54 0.50
CA ASP A 31 6.38 6.52 -0.37
C ASP A 31 5.30 7.37 -1.02
N LEU A 32 5.28 8.67 -0.73
CA LEU A 32 4.27 9.61 -1.26
C LEU A 32 4.73 10.30 -2.54
N ASP A 33 5.94 10.02 -3.02
CA ASP A 33 6.50 10.59 -4.24
C ASP A 33 7.07 9.47 -5.14
N PRO A 34 6.27 8.44 -5.49
CA PRO A 34 6.77 7.36 -6.31
C PRO A 34 6.91 7.80 -7.77
N PRO A 35 7.78 7.12 -8.56
CA PRO A 35 7.86 7.36 -10.00
C PRO A 35 6.58 6.96 -10.77
N VAL A 36 5.70 6.16 -10.17
CA VAL A 36 4.44 5.67 -10.76
C VAL A 36 3.35 5.63 -9.68
N GLY A 37 2.20 6.26 -9.95
CA GLY A 37 1.05 6.34 -9.03
C GLY A 37 1.00 7.64 -8.22
N ASP A 38 0.01 7.75 -7.35
CA ASP A 38 -0.11 8.79 -6.33
C ASP A 38 0.78 8.47 -5.11
N PHE A 39 0.95 7.19 -4.77
CA PHE A 39 1.83 6.74 -3.70
C PHE A 39 2.19 5.24 -3.84
N ALA A 40 3.29 4.82 -3.22
CA ALA A 40 3.74 3.44 -3.21
C ALA A 40 3.97 2.92 -1.79
N ILE A 41 3.40 1.77 -1.47
CA ILE A 41 3.63 1.12 -0.17
C ILE A 41 4.78 0.13 -0.30
N ILE A 42 5.74 0.22 0.62
CA ILE A 42 6.96 -0.56 0.61
C ILE A 42 6.75 -1.83 1.45
N CYS A 43 6.63 -3.00 0.81
CA CYS A 43 6.33 -4.26 1.50
C CYS A 43 7.57 -5.05 1.98
N PHE A 44 8.78 -4.55 1.75
CA PHE A 44 10.03 -5.19 2.20
C PHE A 44 10.15 -5.44 3.72
N PRO A 45 9.80 -4.49 4.61
CA PRO A 45 9.88 -4.74 6.05
C PRO A 45 8.87 -5.81 6.49
N ALA A 46 7.64 -5.78 5.95
CA ALA A 46 6.67 -6.84 6.23
C ALA A 46 7.12 -8.21 5.72
N SER A 47 7.83 -8.28 4.60
CA SER A 47 8.36 -9.55 4.09
C SER A 47 9.26 -10.27 5.08
N LYS A 48 10.17 -9.54 5.73
CA LYS A 48 11.07 -10.10 6.74
C LYS A 48 10.32 -10.58 7.98
N ILE A 49 9.31 -9.83 8.41
CA ILE A 49 8.54 -10.10 9.63
C ILE A 49 7.56 -11.25 9.44
N LEU A 50 6.84 -11.24 8.31
CA LEU A 50 5.83 -12.24 7.97
C LEU A 50 6.41 -13.49 7.33
N ASN A 51 7.72 -13.51 7.07
CA ASN A 51 8.42 -14.56 6.33
C ASN A 51 7.75 -14.88 4.97
N LYS A 52 7.19 -13.86 4.32
CA LYS A 52 6.52 -13.95 3.02
C LYS A 52 7.25 -13.13 1.99
N GLU A 53 7.18 -13.51 0.73
CA GLU A 53 7.78 -12.71 -0.34
C GLU A 53 7.12 -11.32 -0.43
N PRO A 54 7.92 -10.24 -0.59
CA PRO A 54 7.40 -8.88 -0.61
C PRO A 54 6.44 -8.68 -1.79
N GLY A 55 6.69 -9.35 -2.91
CA GLY A 55 5.77 -9.36 -4.06
C GLY A 55 4.39 -9.93 -3.73
N ARG A 56 4.31 -11.03 -2.96
CA ARG A 56 3.00 -11.59 -2.53
C ARG A 56 2.26 -10.63 -1.60
N ILE A 57 2.98 -10.02 -0.67
CA ILE A 57 2.43 -9.02 0.26
C ILE A 57 1.88 -7.84 -0.54
N ALA A 58 2.65 -7.31 -1.50
CA ALA A 58 2.22 -6.21 -2.35
C ALA A 58 1.01 -6.57 -3.23
N VAL A 59 0.95 -7.79 -3.80
CA VAL A 59 -0.20 -8.26 -4.58
C VAL A 59 -1.46 -8.36 -3.73
N GLU A 60 -1.36 -8.95 -2.54
CA GLU A 60 -2.48 -9.04 -1.60
C GLU A 60 -2.99 -7.66 -1.21
N LEU A 61 -2.05 -6.75 -0.88
CA LEU A 61 -2.36 -5.38 -0.52
C LEU A 61 -3.03 -4.64 -1.69
N ALA A 62 -2.45 -4.71 -2.89
CA ALA A 62 -3.01 -4.11 -4.11
C ALA A 62 -4.41 -4.63 -4.41
N ARG A 63 -4.67 -5.93 -4.18
CA ARG A 63 -6.00 -6.52 -4.37
C ARG A 63 -7.03 -6.03 -3.38
N GLU A 64 -6.67 -5.92 -2.11
CA GLU A 64 -7.59 -5.41 -1.09
C GLU A 64 -7.84 -3.92 -1.29
N LEU A 65 -6.78 -3.17 -1.63
CA LEU A 65 -6.86 -1.76 -1.99
C LEU A 65 -7.72 -1.52 -3.22
N GLY A 66 -7.53 -2.29 -4.28
CA GLY A 66 -8.34 -2.19 -5.50
C GLY A 66 -9.81 -2.60 -5.33
N LYS A 67 -10.21 -3.13 -4.15
CA LYS A 67 -11.62 -3.31 -3.79
C LYS A 67 -12.21 -2.10 -3.06
N LEU A 68 -11.38 -1.18 -2.60
CA LEU A 68 -11.83 0.06 -1.98
C LEU A 68 -12.29 1.02 -3.07
N ASP A 69 -13.47 1.60 -2.90
CA ASP A 69 -14.04 2.61 -3.82
C ASP A 69 -13.16 3.87 -3.93
N THR A 70 -12.23 4.04 -2.98
CA THR A 70 -11.27 5.15 -2.92
C THR A 70 -10.02 4.95 -3.79
N VAL A 71 -9.80 3.75 -4.33
CA VAL A 71 -8.64 3.40 -5.15
C VAL A 71 -9.09 3.12 -6.58
N ASP A 72 -8.61 3.92 -7.53
CA ASP A 72 -8.96 3.75 -8.95
C ASP A 72 -8.25 2.53 -9.56
N SER A 73 -6.96 2.37 -9.25
CA SER A 73 -6.14 1.26 -9.69
C SER A 73 -5.02 1.00 -8.67
N ALA A 74 -4.66 -0.26 -8.47
CA ALA A 74 -3.52 -0.64 -7.65
C ALA A 74 -2.70 -1.71 -8.38
N SER A 75 -1.39 -1.50 -8.43
CA SER A 75 -0.44 -2.38 -9.11
C SER A 75 0.72 -2.73 -8.19
N SER A 76 1.04 -4.02 -8.13
CA SER A 76 2.18 -4.51 -7.34
C SER A 76 3.42 -4.67 -8.23
N GLU A 77 4.55 -4.07 -7.85
CA GLU A 77 5.82 -4.20 -8.56
C GLU A 77 6.96 -4.55 -7.59
N LYS A 78 7.50 -5.78 -7.68
CA LYS A 78 8.68 -6.25 -6.92
C LYS A 78 8.65 -6.00 -5.40
N GLY A 79 7.47 -5.88 -4.81
CA GLY A 79 7.32 -5.55 -3.37
C GLY A 79 6.96 -4.10 -3.08
N TYR A 80 6.77 -3.28 -4.09
CA TYR A 80 6.07 -2.02 -4.02
C TYR A 80 4.62 -2.23 -4.41
N CYS A 81 3.69 -1.64 -3.67
CA CYS A 81 2.31 -1.54 -4.06
C CYS A 81 2.05 -0.11 -4.50
N ASN A 82 2.02 0.13 -5.80
CA ASN A 82 1.74 1.43 -6.40
C ASN A 82 0.22 1.59 -6.51
N ILE A 83 -0.27 2.73 -6.05
CA ILE A 83 -1.67 3.15 -6.14
C ILE A 83 -1.70 4.45 -6.91
#